data_AF-A0A7X6TKL9-F1
#
_entry.id   AF-A0A7X6TKL9-F1
#
_cell.length_a   1.000
_cell.length_b   1.000
_cell.length_c   1.000
_cell.angle_alpha   90.00
_cell.angle_beta   90.00
_cell.angle_gamma   90.00
#
_symmetry.space_group_name_H-M   'P 1'
#
loop_
_entity.id
_entity.type
_entity.pdbx_description
1 polymer ?
#
loop_
_entity_poly.entity_id
_entity_poly.type
_entity_poly.pdbx_seq_one_letter_code
_entity_poly.pdbx_strand_id
1 'polypeptide(L)'
;MSHGTGCAACHLPFQKGRLQAHTFARPADNRCLSCHYGNYVGSDYHGRSEHDYHWEYRTPYAPTGYGPRPYGIEYRDLTPDIHQQRGLVCIACHQDSGHNAKPSVRCASCHDWRPGQPVPPVRTLKADGGLLVLTSRADGRVHPVPPLQHPAHREFGRTVACQVCHAQWGSNDSTTHLLLTHTEDFDPWEELTVQGSSEVESLLSHNLYSDDPERPAAMRDGLTGEVRPGVWLQGFTQRRFEQLLVRRDTDGVIKVFRPILDLRLSLVDADDNPLVDNLTGADNGLRPYTPHTTGPAGLFYRDRFQHLLER
;
A
#
# COMPACT_ATOMS: atom_id res chain seq x y z
N MET A 1 16.30 -0.97 -2.32
CA MET A 1 15.70 -2.26 -1.93
C MET A 1 14.87 -2.83 -3.07
N SER A 2 15.16 -4.06 -3.49
CA SER A 2 14.30 -4.81 -4.41
C SER A 2 13.69 -5.97 -3.63
N HIS A 3 12.54 -5.75 -3.00
CA HIS A 3 11.77 -6.85 -2.41
C HIS A 3 11.31 -7.78 -3.54
N GLY A 4 11.50 -9.09 -3.37
CA GLY A 4 10.96 -10.10 -4.27
C GLY A 4 11.55 -10.11 -5.69
N THR A 5 12.88 -10.11 -5.85
CA THR A 5 13.48 -10.21 -7.18
C THR A 5 13.38 -11.61 -7.78
N GLY A 6 12.98 -11.69 -9.06
CA GLY A 6 12.97 -12.91 -9.85
C GLY A 6 11.65 -13.69 -9.80
N CYS A 7 11.48 -14.61 -10.74
CA CYS A 7 10.23 -15.37 -10.92
C CYS A 7 9.84 -16.15 -9.65
N ALA A 8 10.83 -16.64 -8.89
CA ALA A 8 10.62 -17.41 -7.68
C ALA A 8 9.87 -16.66 -6.59
N ALA A 9 10.02 -15.34 -6.50
CA ALA A 9 9.40 -14.53 -5.45
C ALA A 9 7.85 -14.61 -5.49
N CYS A 10 7.28 -14.68 -6.70
CA CYS A 10 5.83 -14.74 -6.88
C CYS A 10 5.31 -16.15 -7.17
N HIS A 11 6.12 -17.00 -7.80
CA HIS A 11 5.68 -18.27 -8.35
C HIS A 11 6.05 -19.49 -7.51
N LEU A 12 7.01 -19.38 -6.58
CA LEU A 12 7.31 -20.48 -5.66
C LEU A 12 6.53 -20.33 -4.35
N PRO A 13 5.88 -21.40 -3.87
CA PRO A 13 5.11 -21.31 -2.64
C PRO A 13 6.03 -21.36 -1.41
N PHE A 14 6.01 -20.31 -0.60
CA PHE A 14 6.60 -20.26 0.73
C PHE A 14 5.53 -20.26 1.83
N GLN A 15 5.83 -20.86 2.97
CA GLN A 15 5.00 -20.77 4.18
C GLN A 15 5.91 -20.81 5.39
N LYS A 16 5.72 -19.89 6.35
CA LYS A 16 6.55 -19.76 7.56
C LYS A 16 8.06 -19.75 7.25
N GLY A 17 8.45 -18.95 6.26
CA GLY A 17 9.86 -18.81 5.83
C GLY A 17 10.45 -20.02 5.11
N ARG A 18 9.67 -21.07 4.81
CA ARG A 18 10.16 -22.29 4.14
C ARG A 18 9.49 -22.52 2.79
N LEU A 19 10.29 -22.91 1.81
CA LEU A 19 9.81 -23.33 0.49
C LEU A 19 8.97 -24.60 0.65
N GLN A 20 7.74 -24.58 0.13
CA GLN A 20 6.78 -25.68 0.22
C GLN A 20 6.86 -26.63 -0.98
N ALA A 21 7.20 -26.09 -2.15
CA ALA A 21 7.35 -26.86 -3.37
C ALA A 21 8.33 -26.18 -4.33
N HIS A 22 9.03 -26.99 -5.13
CA HIS A 22 9.93 -26.53 -6.18
C HIS A 22 9.22 -26.29 -7.53
N THR A 23 7.88 -26.25 -7.52
CA THR A 23 7.07 -26.09 -8.73
C THR A 23 6.56 -24.67 -8.84
N PHE A 24 6.78 -24.06 -10.01
CA PHE A 24 6.22 -22.75 -10.33
C PHE A 24 4.70 -22.86 -10.43
N ALA A 25 4.02 -22.15 -9.54
CA ALA A 25 2.57 -22.03 -9.51
C ALA A 25 2.15 -20.64 -10.00
N ARG A 26 0.86 -20.50 -10.33
CA ARG A 26 0.27 -19.18 -10.55
C ARG A 26 0.29 -18.40 -9.22
N PRO A 27 0.71 -17.12 -9.22
CA PRO A 27 0.69 -16.33 -8.00
C PRO A 27 -0.75 -16.10 -7.53
N ALA A 28 -0.98 -16.34 -6.24
CA ALA A 28 -2.18 -15.89 -5.53
C ALA A 28 -1.88 -14.58 -4.79
N ASP A 29 -2.91 -13.84 -4.37
CA ASP A 29 -2.74 -12.51 -3.76
C ASP A 29 -1.84 -12.52 -2.53
N ASN A 30 -1.84 -13.60 -1.74
CA ASN A 30 -0.93 -13.73 -0.60
C ASN A 30 0.57 -13.66 -0.97
N ARG A 31 0.92 -13.99 -2.23
CA ARG A 31 2.28 -13.83 -2.78
C ARG A 31 2.58 -12.40 -3.16
N CYS A 32 1.59 -11.67 -3.69
CA CYS A 32 1.72 -10.24 -3.94
C CYS A 32 1.87 -9.50 -2.61
N LEU A 33 0.99 -9.79 -1.65
CA LEU A 33 0.96 -9.18 -0.33
C LEU A 33 2.20 -9.46 0.52
N SER A 34 3.03 -10.48 0.23
CA SER A 34 4.28 -10.66 0.97
C SER A 34 5.32 -9.57 0.68
N CYS A 35 5.12 -8.77 -0.37
CA CYS A 35 5.95 -7.60 -0.69
C CYS A 35 5.12 -6.30 -0.82
N HIS A 36 3.86 -6.42 -1.23
CA HIS A 36 2.90 -5.33 -1.42
C HIS A 36 1.95 -5.24 -0.23
N TYR A 37 2.50 -4.89 0.93
CA TYR A 37 1.74 -4.74 2.18
C TYR A 37 1.91 -3.35 2.78
N GLY A 38 1.35 -3.18 3.98
CA GLY A 38 1.27 -1.92 4.69
C GLY A 38 0.34 -0.92 4.01
N ASN A 39 0.45 0.36 4.35
CA ASN A 39 -0.36 1.41 3.75
C ASN A 39 0.12 1.76 2.32
N TYR A 40 0.17 0.77 1.44
CA TYR A 40 0.51 0.90 0.01
C TYR A 40 -0.40 0.01 -0.84
N VAL A 41 -0.21 0.04 -2.16
CA VAL A 41 -0.94 -0.79 -3.12
C VAL A 41 -0.82 -2.26 -2.73
N GLY A 42 -1.95 -2.93 -2.56
CA GLY A 42 -2.03 -4.35 -2.22
C GLY A 42 -2.90 -4.56 -0.98
N SER A 43 -2.52 -3.97 0.16
CA SER A 43 -3.35 -4.00 1.37
C SER A 43 -4.69 -3.29 1.15
N ASP A 44 -4.67 -2.16 0.46
CA ASP A 44 -5.86 -1.36 0.16
C ASP A 44 -6.88 -2.12 -0.71
N TYR A 45 -6.40 -2.89 -1.70
CA TYR A 45 -7.22 -3.80 -2.50
C TYR A 45 -8.02 -4.79 -1.66
N HIS A 46 -7.41 -5.27 -0.57
CA HIS A 46 -8.03 -6.20 0.38
C HIS A 46 -8.78 -5.51 1.53
N GLY A 47 -8.93 -4.18 1.51
CA GLY A 47 -9.65 -3.49 2.57
C GLY A 47 -8.82 -3.35 3.84
N ARG A 48 -7.48 -3.25 3.78
CA ARG A 48 -6.63 -3.21 4.97
C ARG A 48 -5.87 -1.91 5.09
N SER A 49 -6.02 -1.24 6.24
CA SER A 49 -5.20 -0.08 6.64
C SER A 49 -4.48 -0.42 7.94
N GLU A 50 -3.17 -0.22 8.01
CA GLU A 50 -2.39 -0.52 9.22
C GLU A 50 -2.87 0.30 10.43
N HIS A 51 -2.73 -0.29 11.62
CA HIS A 51 -2.85 0.44 12.87
C HIS A 51 -1.68 1.38 13.12
N ASP A 52 -1.87 2.34 14.02
CA ASP A 52 -0.78 3.13 14.59
C ASP A 52 0.22 2.23 15.33
N TYR A 53 1.46 2.72 15.46
CA TYR A 53 2.54 1.93 16.07
C TYR A 53 2.39 1.82 17.58
N HIS A 54 1.81 2.79 18.26
CA HIS A 54 1.55 2.61 19.69
C HIS A 54 0.46 1.55 19.90
N TRP A 55 0.71 0.56 20.76
CA TRP A 55 -0.20 -0.58 20.96
C TRP A 55 -1.61 -0.18 21.41
N GLU A 56 -1.75 0.93 22.15
CA GLU A 56 -3.06 1.42 22.62
C GLU A 56 -4.03 1.79 21.51
N TYR A 57 -3.52 2.05 20.29
CA TYR A 57 -4.33 2.41 19.14
C TYR A 57 -4.58 1.22 18.19
N ARG A 58 -4.20 0.01 18.59
CA ARG A 58 -4.29 -1.24 17.81
C ARG A 58 -5.50 -2.10 18.19
N THR A 59 -6.66 -1.47 18.28
CA THR A 59 -7.92 -2.12 18.66
C THR A 59 -8.62 -2.76 17.44
N PRO A 60 -9.38 -3.86 17.60
CA PRO A 60 -9.68 -4.53 18.87
C PRO A 60 -8.51 -5.40 19.37
N TYR A 61 -8.34 -5.46 20.69
CA TYR A 61 -7.41 -6.40 21.32
C TYR A 61 -7.95 -7.82 21.18
N ALA A 62 -7.11 -8.76 20.76
CA ALA A 62 -7.54 -10.16 20.66
C ALA A 62 -7.56 -10.79 22.08
N PRO A 63 -8.44 -11.77 22.33
CA PRO A 63 -8.51 -12.45 23.64
C PRO A 63 -7.20 -13.12 24.07
N THR A 64 -6.34 -13.45 23.11
CA THR A 64 -5.02 -14.07 23.32
C THR A 64 -3.87 -13.06 23.26
N GLY A 65 -4.16 -11.75 23.34
CA GLY A 65 -3.19 -10.67 23.21
C GLY A 65 -3.31 -9.93 21.87
N TYR A 66 -2.19 -9.74 21.17
CA TYR A 66 -2.17 -9.06 19.88
C TYR A 66 -2.71 -9.94 18.73
N GLY A 67 -3.36 -9.31 17.75
CA GLY A 67 -3.92 -9.99 16.58
C GLY A 67 -2.83 -10.54 15.64
N PRO A 68 -3.19 -11.33 14.60
CA PRO A 68 -2.21 -11.81 13.64
C PRO A 68 -1.58 -10.62 12.88
N ARG A 69 -0.24 -10.58 12.83
CA ARG A 69 0.57 -9.60 12.07
C ARG A 69 1.28 -10.26 10.88
N PRO A 70 0.56 -10.78 9.87
CA PRO A 70 1.17 -11.49 8.74
C PRO A 70 2.13 -10.62 7.92
N TYR A 71 2.03 -9.30 8.06
CA TYR A 71 2.79 -8.30 7.30
C TYR A 71 3.41 -7.23 8.22
N GLY A 72 3.85 -7.63 9.41
CA GLY A 72 4.59 -6.76 10.35
C GLY A 72 3.71 -6.05 11.37
N ILE A 73 2.56 -5.49 10.95
CA ILE A 73 1.64 -4.73 11.82
C ILE A 73 0.21 -5.21 11.63
N GLU A 74 -0.61 -5.11 12.68
CA GLU A 74 -2.05 -5.30 12.61
C GLU A 74 -2.71 -4.24 11.71
N TYR A 75 -3.91 -4.53 11.24
CA TYR A 75 -4.66 -3.66 10.36
C TYR A 75 -6.13 -3.55 10.78
N ARG A 76 -6.72 -2.42 10.42
CA ARG A 76 -8.17 -2.18 10.39
C ARG A 76 -8.74 -2.82 9.14
N ASP A 77 -9.83 -3.55 9.32
CA ASP A 77 -10.64 -4.05 8.21
C ASP A 77 -11.60 -2.94 7.74
N LEU A 78 -11.31 -2.43 6.55
CA LEU A 78 -12.09 -1.46 5.78
C LEU A 78 -12.77 -2.17 4.60
N THR A 79 -13.57 -1.43 3.83
CA THR A 79 -14.22 -1.98 2.63
C THR A 79 -13.17 -2.31 1.56
N PRO A 80 -13.07 -3.56 1.08
CA PRO A 80 -12.16 -3.93 -0.01
C PRO A 80 -12.59 -3.31 -1.35
N ASP A 81 -11.71 -3.38 -2.35
CA ASP A 81 -12.07 -2.98 -3.72
C ASP A 81 -13.24 -3.82 -4.24
N ILE A 82 -14.15 -3.22 -5.01
CA ILE A 82 -15.29 -3.92 -5.61
C ILE A 82 -14.86 -5.08 -6.51
N HIS A 83 -13.71 -5.00 -7.16
CA HIS A 83 -13.18 -6.10 -7.95
C HIS A 83 -12.77 -7.27 -7.05
N GLN A 84 -12.14 -6.98 -5.90
CA GLN A 84 -11.78 -7.98 -4.90
C GLN A 84 -13.03 -8.66 -4.33
N GLN A 85 -14.06 -7.87 -3.98
CA GLN A 85 -15.35 -8.38 -3.49
C GLN A 85 -16.06 -9.29 -4.51
N ARG A 86 -15.79 -9.09 -5.80
CA ARG A 86 -16.30 -9.93 -6.89
C ARG A 86 -15.43 -11.15 -7.20
N GLY A 87 -14.36 -11.39 -6.43
CA GLY A 87 -13.48 -12.54 -6.58
C GLY A 87 -12.36 -12.35 -7.60
N LEU A 88 -12.10 -11.12 -8.04
CA LEU A 88 -10.91 -10.82 -8.82
C LEU A 88 -9.69 -10.73 -7.89
N VAL A 89 -8.54 -11.12 -8.45
CA VAL A 89 -7.24 -11.19 -7.78
C VAL A 89 -6.27 -10.24 -8.48
N CYS A 90 -5.12 -9.92 -7.87
CA CYS A 90 -4.16 -8.94 -8.41
C CYS A 90 -3.81 -9.21 -9.89
N ILE A 91 -3.61 -10.49 -10.25
CA ILE A 91 -3.24 -10.91 -11.61
C ILE A 91 -4.38 -10.84 -12.65
N ALA A 92 -5.58 -10.43 -12.26
CA ALA A 92 -6.66 -10.10 -13.19
C ALA A 92 -6.35 -8.81 -13.95
N CYS A 93 -5.76 -7.82 -13.25
CA CYS A 93 -5.30 -6.55 -13.83
C CYS A 93 -3.80 -6.56 -14.12
N HIS A 94 -2.99 -7.13 -13.21
CA HIS A 94 -1.54 -7.24 -13.34
C HIS A 94 -1.14 -8.49 -14.12
N GLN A 95 -1.19 -8.40 -15.45
CA GLN A 95 -0.96 -9.55 -16.33
C GLN A 95 0.49 -10.04 -16.36
N ASP A 96 1.42 -9.12 -16.11
CA ASP A 96 2.84 -9.39 -15.85
C ASP A 96 3.09 -9.17 -14.34
N SER A 97 4.12 -9.79 -13.77
CA SER A 97 4.43 -9.81 -12.32
C SER A 97 4.83 -8.44 -11.72
N GLY A 98 4.37 -7.33 -12.28
CA GLY A 98 4.58 -5.97 -11.76
C GLY A 98 5.99 -5.40 -11.93
N HIS A 99 7.00 -6.22 -12.26
CA HIS A 99 8.40 -5.79 -12.35
C HIS A 99 8.81 -5.27 -13.73
N ASN A 100 7.93 -5.31 -14.72
CA ASN A 100 8.17 -4.76 -16.05
C ASN A 100 7.35 -3.47 -16.22
N ALA A 101 8.00 -2.42 -16.72
CA ALA A 101 7.45 -1.07 -16.91
C ALA A 101 6.36 -0.94 -18.01
N LYS A 102 5.62 -2.01 -18.32
CA LYS A 102 4.54 -1.93 -19.30
C LYS A 102 3.37 -1.11 -18.75
N PRO A 103 2.56 -0.49 -19.64
CA PRO A 103 1.45 0.33 -19.21
C PRO A 103 0.49 -0.46 -18.32
N SER A 104 0.25 0.05 -17.12
CA SER A 104 -0.76 -0.47 -16.20
C SER A 104 -2.14 -0.38 -16.85
N VAL A 105 -2.96 -1.43 -16.71
CA VAL A 105 -4.38 -1.41 -17.08
C VAL A 105 -5.05 -0.22 -16.38
N ARG A 106 -5.83 0.58 -17.13
CA ARG A 106 -6.59 1.71 -16.59
C ARG A 106 -8.06 1.33 -16.45
N CYS A 107 -8.82 2.05 -15.63
CA CYS A 107 -10.27 1.84 -15.49
C CYS A 107 -10.97 1.89 -16.86
N ALA A 108 -10.66 2.93 -17.65
CA ALA A 108 -11.21 3.12 -18.99
C ALA A 108 -10.82 2.01 -19.98
N SER A 109 -9.72 1.27 -19.74
CA SER A 109 -9.35 0.14 -20.60
C SER A 109 -10.46 -0.90 -20.67
N CYS A 110 -11.19 -1.15 -19.58
CA CYS A 110 -12.28 -2.12 -19.56
C CYS A 110 -13.65 -1.43 -19.62
N HIS A 111 -13.83 -0.34 -18.88
CA HIS A 111 -15.15 0.25 -18.66
C HIS A 111 -15.62 1.19 -19.78
N ASP A 112 -14.72 1.76 -20.59
CA ASP A 112 -15.07 2.63 -21.74
C ASP A 112 -15.14 1.86 -23.08
N TRP A 113 -14.98 0.53 -23.05
CA TRP A 113 -15.12 -0.30 -24.24
C TRP A 113 -16.56 -0.28 -24.76
N ARG A 114 -16.71 -0.28 -26.09
CA ARG A 114 -18.00 -0.31 -26.78
C ARG A 114 -18.08 -1.45 -27.80
N PRO A 115 -19.28 -1.99 -28.08
CA PRO A 115 -19.49 -2.96 -29.14
C PRO A 115 -18.88 -2.50 -30.47
N GLY A 116 -18.15 -3.40 -31.12
CA GLY A 116 -17.44 -3.14 -32.38
C GLY A 116 -16.04 -2.56 -32.23
N GLN A 117 -15.61 -2.15 -31.02
CA GLN A 117 -14.22 -1.78 -30.76
C GLN A 117 -13.34 -3.02 -30.54
N PRO A 118 -12.03 -2.95 -30.87
CA PRO A 118 -11.08 -4.00 -30.50
C PRO A 118 -11.12 -4.28 -28.99
N VAL A 119 -11.09 -5.57 -28.63
CA VAL A 119 -11.01 -5.97 -27.22
C VAL A 119 -9.67 -5.48 -26.65
N PRO A 120 -9.66 -4.87 -25.45
CA PRO A 120 -8.43 -4.41 -24.82
C PRO A 120 -7.44 -5.55 -24.65
N PRO A 121 -6.11 -5.29 -24.68
CA PRO A 121 -5.07 -6.33 -24.67
C PRO A 121 -4.86 -6.96 -23.28
N VAL A 122 -5.94 -7.22 -22.56
CA VAL A 122 -5.97 -7.96 -21.30
C VAL A 122 -6.40 -9.39 -21.67
N ARG A 123 -5.48 -10.36 -21.55
CA ARG A 123 -5.66 -11.78 -21.95
C ARG A 123 -6.96 -12.46 -21.51
N THR A 124 -7.61 -11.95 -20.47
CA THR A 124 -8.81 -12.53 -19.86
C THR A 124 -10.11 -11.85 -20.30
N LEU A 125 -10.01 -10.80 -21.11
CA LEU A 125 -11.17 -10.10 -21.65
C LEU A 125 -11.61 -10.72 -22.98
N LYS A 126 -12.93 -10.78 -23.17
CA LYS A 126 -13.58 -11.14 -24.43
C LYS A 126 -14.83 -10.29 -24.63
N ALA A 127 -15.19 -10.05 -25.88
CA ALA A 127 -16.50 -9.54 -26.21
C ALA A 127 -17.48 -10.72 -26.30
N ASP A 128 -18.60 -10.62 -25.61
CA ASP A 128 -19.66 -11.62 -25.60
C ASP A 128 -21.03 -10.92 -25.55
N GLY A 129 -21.91 -11.21 -26.52
CA GLY A 129 -23.27 -10.65 -26.55
C GLY A 129 -23.35 -9.11 -26.54
N GLY A 130 -22.34 -8.40 -27.07
CA GLY A 130 -22.27 -6.94 -27.03
C GLY A 130 -21.82 -6.38 -25.67
N LEU A 131 -21.36 -7.22 -24.75
CA LEU A 131 -20.73 -6.83 -23.50
C LEU A 131 -19.26 -7.26 -23.50
N LEU A 132 -18.46 -6.56 -22.70
CA LEU A 132 -17.13 -7.00 -22.37
C LEU A 132 -17.23 -7.91 -21.14
N VAL A 133 -16.64 -9.09 -21.21
CA VAL A 133 -16.59 -10.06 -20.11
C VAL A 133 -15.15 -10.38 -19.74
N LEU A 134 -14.89 -10.53 -18.44
CA LEU A 134 -13.59 -10.91 -17.89
C LEU A 134 -13.70 -12.32 -17.28
N THR A 135 -12.84 -13.24 -17.73
CA THR A 135 -12.70 -14.56 -17.09
C THR A 135 -11.62 -14.49 -16.01
N SER A 136 -12.02 -14.67 -14.74
CA SER A 136 -11.12 -14.68 -13.60
C SER A 136 -10.02 -15.74 -13.77
N ARG A 137 -8.78 -15.30 -13.53
CA ARG A 137 -7.62 -16.18 -13.55
C ARG A 137 -7.51 -17.06 -12.30
N ALA A 138 -8.23 -16.73 -11.23
CA ALA A 138 -8.17 -17.47 -9.97
C ALA A 138 -9.04 -18.74 -10.02
N ASP A 139 -10.28 -18.60 -10.49
CA ASP A 139 -11.33 -19.63 -10.37
C ASP A 139 -12.09 -19.88 -11.68
N GLY A 140 -11.76 -19.18 -12.76
CA GLY A 140 -12.41 -19.33 -14.06
C GLY A 140 -13.80 -18.68 -14.16
N ARG A 141 -14.28 -18.01 -13.11
CA ARG A 141 -15.58 -17.33 -13.15
C ARG A 141 -15.61 -16.22 -14.19
N VAL A 142 -16.75 -16.05 -14.85
CA VAL A 142 -16.96 -15.00 -15.86
C VAL A 142 -17.68 -13.83 -15.22
N HIS A 143 -17.13 -12.63 -15.38
CA HIS A 143 -17.66 -11.40 -14.83
C HIS A 143 -18.01 -10.44 -15.98
N PRO A 144 -19.26 -9.95 -16.08
CA PRO A 144 -19.57 -8.87 -17.00
C PRO A 144 -18.88 -7.58 -16.53
N VAL A 145 -18.25 -6.86 -17.44
CA VAL A 145 -17.66 -5.55 -17.18
C VAL A 145 -18.74 -4.49 -17.38
N PRO A 146 -19.11 -3.73 -16.33
CA PRO A 146 -20.12 -2.69 -16.46
C PRO A 146 -19.58 -1.52 -17.30
N PRO A 147 -20.34 -1.01 -18.29
CA PRO A 147 -19.93 0.16 -19.05
C PRO A 147 -20.11 1.46 -18.24
N LEU A 148 -19.43 2.53 -18.65
CA LEU A 148 -19.63 3.87 -18.10
C LEU A 148 -21.02 4.42 -18.46
N GLN A 149 -21.92 4.52 -17.48
CA GLN A 149 -23.30 4.97 -17.71
C GLN A 149 -23.61 6.38 -17.19
N HIS A 150 -23.02 6.78 -16.06
CA HIS A 150 -23.33 8.05 -15.43
C HIS A 150 -22.84 9.26 -16.27
N PRO A 151 -23.64 10.34 -16.43
CA PRO A 151 -23.26 11.51 -17.23
C PRO A 151 -21.92 12.16 -16.82
N ALA A 152 -21.58 12.10 -15.53
CA ALA A 152 -20.31 12.57 -14.98
C ALA A 152 -19.07 12.03 -15.70
N HIS A 153 -19.13 10.81 -16.26
CA HIS A 153 -18.00 10.27 -17.04
C HIS A 153 -17.73 11.07 -18.31
N ARG A 154 -18.78 11.61 -18.95
CA ARG A 154 -18.63 12.49 -20.12
C ARG A 154 -18.23 13.90 -19.71
N GLU A 155 -18.83 14.41 -18.64
CA GLU A 155 -18.60 15.77 -18.15
C GLU A 155 -17.18 15.96 -17.59
N PHE A 156 -16.72 15.01 -16.76
CA PHE A 156 -15.47 15.16 -16.00
C PHE A 156 -14.38 14.14 -16.38
N GLY A 157 -14.66 13.14 -17.22
CA GLY A 157 -13.73 12.03 -17.48
C GLY A 157 -12.37 12.41 -18.08
N ARG A 158 -12.21 13.65 -18.57
CA ARG A 158 -10.93 14.21 -19.06
C ARG A 158 -10.21 15.06 -18.03
N THR A 159 -10.90 15.53 -16.99
CA THR A 159 -10.38 16.49 -16.01
C THR A 159 -10.28 15.91 -14.61
N VAL A 160 -11.00 14.82 -14.32
CA VAL A 160 -11.05 14.17 -13.02
C VAL A 160 -10.80 12.67 -13.18
N ALA A 161 -9.79 12.15 -12.49
CA ALA A 161 -9.49 10.72 -12.49
C ALA A 161 -10.60 9.92 -11.77
N CYS A 162 -10.90 8.71 -12.24
CA CYS A 162 -12.00 7.88 -11.72
C CYS A 162 -11.96 7.72 -10.19
N GLN A 163 -10.77 7.51 -9.61
CA GLN A 163 -10.62 7.29 -8.17
C GLN A 163 -11.00 8.50 -7.31
N VAL A 164 -11.01 9.71 -7.85
CA VAL A 164 -11.52 10.87 -7.10
C VAL A 164 -12.98 10.65 -6.67
N CYS A 165 -13.80 10.08 -7.56
CA CYS A 165 -15.20 9.77 -7.28
C CYS A 165 -15.39 8.38 -6.65
N HIS A 166 -14.60 7.40 -7.10
CA HIS A 166 -14.85 5.97 -6.84
C HIS A 166 -14.07 5.38 -5.67
N ALA A 167 -12.94 5.98 -5.26
CA ALA A 167 -12.22 5.48 -4.09
C ALA A 167 -13.09 5.66 -2.84
N GLN A 168 -13.29 4.57 -2.11
CA GLN A 168 -14.07 4.58 -0.88
C GLN A 168 -13.30 5.21 0.27
N TRP A 169 -11.98 5.00 0.31
CA TRP A 169 -11.05 5.48 1.32
C TRP A 169 -9.62 5.46 0.73
N GLY A 170 -8.64 6.05 1.42
CA GLY A 170 -7.24 5.96 1.00
C GLY A 170 -6.28 6.37 2.11
N SER A 171 -5.20 5.62 2.29
CA SER A 171 -4.23 5.87 3.35
C SER A 171 -3.56 7.25 3.19
N ASN A 172 -3.71 8.10 4.19
CA ASN A 172 -3.11 9.42 4.29
C ASN A 172 -2.30 9.51 5.59
N ASP A 173 -1.32 8.62 5.75
CA ASP A 173 -0.32 8.77 6.80
C ASP A 173 0.36 10.14 6.61
N SER A 174 0.20 11.06 7.56
CA SER A 174 0.74 12.42 7.45
C SER A 174 2.06 12.50 8.19
N THR A 175 3.07 13.01 7.50
CA THR A 175 4.45 13.20 7.96
C THR A 175 5.06 11.94 8.58
N THR A 176 5.92 11.28 7.82
CA THR A 176 6.72 10.14 8.31
C THR A 176 7.95 10.68 9.01
N HIS A 177 8.12 10.36 10.28
CA HIS A 177 9.31 10.65 11.05
C HIS A 177 10.25 9.46 11.01
N LEU A 178 11.51 9.71 10.69
CA LEU A 178 12.59 8.72 10.63
C LEU A 178 13.72 9.21 11.53
N LEU A 179 14.01 8.44 12.56
CA LEU A 179 15.08 8.73 13.52
C LEU A 179 16.16 7.65 13.40
N LEU A 180 17.38 8.05 13.11
CA LEU A 180 18.55 7.19 13.32
C LEU A 180 19.11 7.49 14.70
N THR A 181 19.12 6.52 15.60
CA THR A 181 19.71 6.66 16.94
C THR A 181 20.88 5.69 17.13
N HIS A 182 21.91 6.14 17.84
CA HIS A 182 23.04 5.31 18.27
C HIS A 182 23.03 5.02 19.77
N THR A 183 21.98 5.44 20.48
CA THR A 183 21.83 5.17 21.92
C THR A 183 21.72 3.67 22.18
N GLU A 184 22.28 3.24 23.30
CA GLU A 184 22.05 1.91 23.86
C GLU A 184 20.93 1.93 24.92
N ASP A 185 20.32 3.10 25.19
CA ASP A 185 19.10 3.20 26.01
C ASP A 185 17.86 2.87 25.16
N PHE A 186 17.34 1.66 25.33
CA PHE A 186 16.20 1.17 24.55
C PHE A 186 14.85 1.48 25.18
N ASP A 187 14.79 1.80 26.48
CA ASP A 187 13.55 1.98 27.24
C ASP A 187 12.60 3.03 26.62
N PRO A 188 13.08 4.20 26.14
CA PRO A 188 12.21 5.21 25.52
C PRO A 188 11.51 4.72 24.25
N TRP A 189 11.99 3.63 23.64
CA TRP A 189 11.54 3.13 22.34
C TRP A 189 10.64 1.91 22.43
N GLU A 190 10.25 1.50 23.64
CA GLU A 190 9.37 0.35 23.89
C GLU A 190 8.12 0.38 22.98
N GLU A 191 7.48 1.53 22.91
CA GLU A 191 6.25 1.79 22.14
C GLU A 191 6.42 1.65 20.61
N LEU A 192 7.67 1.67 20.12
CA LEU A 192 8.02 1.52 18.70
C LEU A 192 8.59 0.14 18.37
N THR A 193 8.54 -0.82 19.30
CA THR A 193 9.01 -2.20 19.09
C THR A 193 8.41 -2.82 17.83
N VAL A 194 7.11 -2.60 17.57
CA VAL A 194 6.44 -3.12 16.38
C VAL A 194 6.18 -1.99 15.37
N GLN A 195 7.05 -1.84 14.39
CA GLN A 195 6.97 -0.77 13.38
C GLN A 195 7.16 -1.28 11.94
N GLY A 196 6.83 -2.56 11.70
CA GLY A 196 6.93 -3.16 10.37
C GLY A 196 8.34 -3.59 9.96
N SER A 197 9.34 -3.45 10.84
CA SER A 197 10.70 -3.97 10.67
C SER A 197 10.96 -5.11 11.64
N SER A 198 11.13 -6.33 11.12
CA SER A 198 11.45 -7.52 11.95
C SER A 198 12.81 -7.41 12.63
N GLU A 199 13.75 -6.66 12.04
CA GLU A 199 15.08 -6.46 12.61
C GLU A 199 15.02 -5.53 13.82
N VAL A 200 14.27 -4.44 13.72
CA VAL A 200 14.06 -3.55 14.87
C VAL A 200 13.23 -4.22 15.96
N GLU A 201 12.16 -4.92 15.58
CA GLU A 201 11.35 -5.67 16.54
C GLU A 201 12.19 -6.71 17.28
N SER A 202 13.05 -7.46 16.59
CA SER A 202 13.95 -8.43 17.22
C SER A 202 14.99 -7.80 18.12
N LEU A 203 15.50 -6.61 17.78
CA LEU A 203 16.52 -5.91 18.59
C LEU A 203 15.89 -5.36 19.86
N LEU A 204 14.82 -4.58 19.73
CA LEU A 204 14.11 -3.97 20.87
C LEU A 204 13.52 -5.05 21.77
N SER A 205 12.86 -6.07 21.23
CA SER A 205 12.30 -7.15 22.07
C SER A 205 13.38 -7.92 22.83
N HIS A 206 14.58 -8.06 22.26
CA HIS A 206 15.70 -8.71 22.96
C HIS A 206 16.19 -7.82 24.11
N ASN A 207 16.51 -6.56 23.83
CA ASN A 207 17.10 -5.67 24.84
C ASN A 207 16.11 -5.26 25.95
N LEU A 208 14.81 -5.19 25.64
CA LEU A 208 13.80 -4.78 26.62
C LEU A 208 13.27 -5.93 27.48
N TYR A 209 13.25 -7.16 26.95
CA TYR A 209 12.51 -8.27 27.57
C TYR A 209 13.29 -9.58 27.75
N SER A 210 14.55 -9.64 27.34
CA SER A 210 15.40 -10.82 27.53
C SER A 210 16.34 -10.63 28.74
N ASP A 211 16.63 -11.75 29.42
CA ASP A 211 17.70 -11.80 30.44
C ASP A 211 19.10 -12.02 29.82
N ASP A 212 19.18 -12.23 28.51
CA ASP A 212 20.44 -12.37 27.78
C ASP A 212 21.19 -11.03 27.71
N PRO A 213 22.52 -11.03 27.52
CA PRO A 213 23.29 -9.80 27.34
C PRO A 213 22.71 -8.92 26.22
N GLU A 214 22.72 -7.61 26.46
CA GLU A 214 22.27 -6.62 25.48
C GLU A 214 23.01 -6.76 24.16
N ARG A 215 22.25 -6.57 23.08
CA ARG A 215 22.76 -6.50 21.72
C ARG A 215 23.05 -5.05 21.38
N PRO A 216 24.16 -4.79 20.68
CA PRO A 216 24.52 -3.44 20.29
C PRO A 216 23.44 -2.82 19.38
N ALA A 217 23.30 -1.50 19.47
CA ALA A 217 22.48 -0.70 18.57
C ALA A 217 23.07 -0.76 17.16
N ALA A 218 22.65 -1.74 16.37
CA ALA A 218 23.10 -1.94 14.99
C ALA A 218 22.03 -2.64 14.17
N MET A 219 21.92 -2.26 12.89
CA MET A 219 21.04 -2.91 11.93
C MET A 219 21.62 -2.88 10.51
N ARG A 220 21.08 -3.71 9.62
CA ARG A 220 21.41 -3.66 8.20
C ARG A 220 20.97 -2.34 7.57
N ASP A 221 21.90 -1.70 6.89
CA ASP A 221 21.65 -0.62 5.96
C ASP A 221 20.76 -1.13 4.83
N GLY A 222 19.61 -0.49 4.63
CA GLY A 222 18.63 -0.91 3.66
C GLY A 222 19.03 -0.74 2.19
N LEU A 223 20.06 0.06 1.92
CA LEU A 223 20.58 0.32 0.59
C LEU A 223 21.75 -0.59 0.26
N THR A 224 22.68 -0.79 1.20
CA THR A 224 23.90 -1.59 0.96
C THR A 224 23.77 -3.04 1.45
N GLY A 225 22.88 -3.31 2.41
CA GLY A 225 22.74 -4.60 3.07
C GLY A 225 23.79 -4.89 4.14
N GLU A 226 24.75 -3.97 4.35
CA GLU A 226 25.79 -4.10 5.37
C GLU A 226 25.24 -3.76 6.75
N VAL A 227 25.67 -4.47 7.79
CA VAL A 227 25.35 -4.11 9.17
C VAL A 227 26.13 -2.84 9.55
N ARG A 228 25.43 -1.84 10.08
CA ARG A 228 26.02 -0.57 10.53
C ARG A 228 25.57 -0.25 11.95
N PRO A 229 26.37 0.49 12.73
CA PRO A 229 25.92 1.08 13.99
C PRO A 229 24.69 1.96 13.78
N GLY A 230 23.86 2.01 14.81
CA GLY A 230 22.62 2.75 14.86
C GLY A 230 21.39 1.94 14.44
N VAL A 231 20.24 2.43 14.86
CA VAL A 231 18.91 1.85 14.63
C VAL A 231 18.00 2.91 14.03
N TRP A 232 17.31 2.57 12.94
CA TRP A 232 16.25 3.38 12.37
C TRP A 232 14.93 3.09 13.06
N LEU A 233 14.36 4.13 13.65
CA LEU A 233 13.01 4.17 14.19
C LEU A 233 12.12 5.01 13.27
N GLN A 234 10.85 4.64 13.18
CA GLN A 234 9.86 5.24 12.32
C GLN A 234 8.62 5.59 13.14
N GLY A 235 8.04 6.74 12.85
CA GLY A 235 6.76 7.18 13.39
C GLY A 235 5.97 7.98 12.37
N PHE A 236 4.75 8.35 12.73
CA PHE A 236 3.90 9.22 11.92
C PHE A 236 3.29 10.30 12.80
N THR A 237 3.08 11.49 12.25
CA THR A 237 2.29 12.51 12.98
C THR A 237 0.85 12.03 13.14
N GLN A 238 0.27 11.47 12.08
CA GLN A 238 -1.08 10.89 12.10
C GLN A 238 -1.18 9.76 11.07
N ARG A 239 -1.95 8.72 11.38
CA ARG A 239 -2.36 7.70 10.40
C ARG A 239 -3.86 7.76 10.19
N ARG A 240 -4.29 8.11 8.98
CA ARG A 240 -5.71 8.33 8.64
C ARG A 240 -6.02 7.69 7.29
N PHE A 241 -7.30 7.40 7.04
CA PHE A 241 -7.75 6.75 5.79
C PHE A 241 -9.06 7.34 5.23
N GLU A 242 -9.71 8.21 6.01
CA GLU A 242 -11.09 8.64 5.81
C GLU A 242 -11.22 9.71 4.71
N GLN A 243 -10.27 10.64 4.68
CA GLN A 243 -10.25 11.72 3.69
C GLN A 243 -9.48 11.26 2.46
N LEU A 244 -9.84 11.76 1.28
CA LEU A 244 -9.02 11.58 0.08
C LEU A 244 -8.43 12.94 -0.27
N LEU A 245 -7.12 13.08 -0.18
CA LEU A 245 -6.47 14.30 -0.62
C LEU A 245 -6.55 14.37 -2.14
N VAL A 246 -7.19 15.41 -2.67
CA VAL A 246 -7.31 15.58 -4.12
C VAL A 246 -6.72 16.91 -4.55
N ARG A 247 -5.98 16.88 -5.66
CA ARG A 247 -5.35 18.07 -6.26
C ARG A 247 -5.33 17.95 -7.77
N ARG A 248 -5.18 19.08 -8.44
CA ARG A 248 -4.82 19.12 -9.86
C ARG A 248 -3.34 18.75 -9.98
N ASP A 249 -3.05 17.70 -10.72
CA ASP A 249 -1.68 17.28 -11.02
C ASP A 249 -1.08 18.13 -12.15
N THR A 250 0.22 17.95 -12.39
CA THR A 250 1.01 18.63 -13.42
C THR A 250 0.48 18.43 -14.85
N ASP A 251 -0.27 17.36 -15.09
CA ASP A 251 -0.96 17.10 -16.37
C ASP A 251 -2.34 17.78 -16.46
N GLY A 252 -2.72 18.57 -15.46
CA GLY A 252 -4.00 19.26 -15.38
C GLY A 252 -5.16 18.37 -14.92
N VAL A 253 -4.96 17.08 -14.68
CA VAL A 253 -6.02 16.17 -14.20
C VAL A 253 -6.09 16.20 -12.68
N ILE A 254 -7.31 16.26 -12.14
CA ILE A 254 -7.57 16.15 -10.71
C ILE A 254 -7.44 14.68 -10.31
N LYS A 255 -6.53 14.39 -9.37
CA LYS A 255 -6.19 13.04 -8.92
C LYS A 255 -6.22 12.97 -7.39
N VAL A 256 -6.23 11.75 -6.88
CA VAL A 256 -5.93 11.49 -5.46
C VAL A 256 -4.42 11.60 -5.25
N PHE A 257 -4.01 12.18 -4.13
CA PHE A 257 -2.63 12.36 -3.71
C PHE A 257 -2.40 11.72 -2.35
N ARG A 258 -1.14 11.39 -2.07
CA ARG A 258 -0.67 10.97 -0.74
C ARG A 258 0.62 11.70 -0.39
N PRO A 259 0.86 12.06 0.88
CA PRO A 259 2.08 12.75 1.33
C PRO A 259 3.25 11.75 1.50
N ILE A 260 3.50 10.92 0.48
CA ILE A 260 4.45 9.80 0.54
C ILE A 260 5.88 10.28 0.82
N LEU A 261 6.23 11.49 0.38
CA LEU A 261 7.55 12.09 0.58
C LEU A 261 7.57 13.20 1.63
N ASP A 262 6.51 13.31 2.46
CA ASP A 262 6.55 14.19 3.64
C ASP A 262 7.33 13.46 4.74
N LEU A 263 8.66 13.50 4.61
CA LEU A 263 9.61 12.83 5.49
C LEU A 263 10.31 13.85 6.38
N ARG A 264 10.51 13.48 7.66
CA ARG A 264 11.33 14.20 8.64
C ARG A 264 12.44 13.28 9.10
N LEU A 265 13.68 13.69 8.88
CA LEU A 265 14.85 12.90 9.23
C LEU A 265 15.56 13.54 10.42
N SER A 266 15.76 12.76 11.47
CA SER A 266 16.56 13.13 12.63
C SER A 266 17.67 12.09 12.86
N LEU A 267 18.77 12.54 13.44
CA LEU A 267 19.93 11.73 13.78
C LEU A 267 20.43 12.17 15.15
N VAL A 268 20.58 11.21 16.06
CA VAL A 268 21.22 11.41 17.36
C VAL A 268 22.45 10.52 17.50
N ASP A 269 23.45 10.98 18.26
CA ASP A 269 24.61 10.17 18.63
C ASP A 269 24.31 9.24 19.81
N ALA A 270 25.34 8.61 20.37
CA ALA A 270 25.19 7.65 21.47
C ALA A 270 24.85 8.31 22.82
N ASP A 271 25.06 9.62 22.94
CA ASP A 271 24.76 10.42 24.13
C ASP A 271 23.43 11.21 23.95
N ASP A 272 22.60 10.81 22.97
CA ASP A 272 21.36 11.46 22.56
C ASP A 272 21.51 12.92 22.10
N ASN A 273 22.71 13.37 21.72
CA ASN A 273 22.87 14.70 21.15
C ASN A 273 22.39 14.72 19.70
N PRO A 274 21.58 15.71 19.30
CA PRO A 274 21.12 15.82 17.92
C PRO A 274 22.27 16.23 17.00
N LEU A 275 22.58 15.37 16.03
CA LEU A 275 23.49 15.67 14.92
C LEU A 275 22.72 16.23 13.71
N VAL A 276 21.49 15.77 13.52
CA VAL A 276 20.52 16.30 12.56
C VAL A 276 19.17 16.34 13.25
N ASP A 277 18.49 17.48 13.18
CA ASP A 277 17.16 17.63 13.73
C ASP A 277 16.17 18.02 12.63
N ASN A 278 15.17 17.17 12.41
CA ASN A 278 13.98 17.47 11.62
C ASN A 278 14.29 17.94 10.18
N LEU A 279 15.25 17.29 9.51
CA LEU A 279 15.56 17.57 8.11
C LEU A 279 14.35 17.24 7.23
N THR A 280 13.96 18.19 6.37
CA THR A 280 12.74 18.11 5.55
C THR A 280 13.07 18.05 4.06
N GLY A 281 12.13 17.50 3.27
CA GLY A 281 12.15 17.62 1.82
C GLY A 281 11.93 19.06 1.32
N ALA A 282 12.11 19.25 0.02
CA ALA A 282 11.98 20.56 -0.63
C ALA A 282 10.52 20.97 -0.94
N ASP A 283 9.61 20.00 -1.04
CA ASP A 283 8.19 20.23 -1.31
C ASP A 283 7.31 19.63 -0.19
N ASN A 284 5.99 19.72 -0.34
CA ASN A 284 5.03 19.19 0.63
C ASN A 284 4.89 17.65 0.62
N GLY A 285 5.74 16.94 -0.12
CA GLY A 285 5.79 15.49 -0.15
C GLY A 285 4.63 14.80 -0.89
N LEU A 286 3.67 15.56 -1.43
CA LEU A 286 2.49 15.00 -2.08
C LEU A 286 2.83 14.40 -3.44
N ARG A 287 2.39 13.16 -3.67
CA ARG A 287 2.54 12.46 -4.95
C ARG A 287 1.19 11.90 -5.42
N PRO A 288 0.91 11.91 -6.73
CA PRO A 288 -0.32 11.33 -7.25
C PRO A 288 -0.36 9.83 -6.94
N TYR A 289 -1.53 9.35 -6.54
CA TYR A 289 -1.76 7.98 -6.11
C TYR A 289 -3.05 7.45 -6.73
N THR A 290 -3.07 6.17 -7.07
CA THR A 290 -4.29 5.46 -7.50
C THR A 290 -4.68 4.47 -6.42
N PRO A 291 -5.63 4.82 -5.54
CA PRO A 291 -6.17 3.87 -4.55
C PRO A 291 -6.76 2.64 -5.23
N HIS A 292 -6.51 1.46 -4.66
CA HIS A 292 -7.20 0.23 -5.02
C HIS A 292 -8.35 -0.02 -4.05
N THR A 293 -9.23 0.97 -3.91
CA THR A 293 -10.37 0.94 -2.98
C THR A 293 -11.65 1.31 -3.73
N THR A 294 -11.73 0.89 -4.99
CA THR A 294 -12.79 1.26 -5.92
C THR A 294 -14.14 0.76 -5.40
N GLY A 295 -15.14 1.62 -5.41
CA GLY A 295 -16.52 1.26 -5.14
C GLY A 295 -17.51 2.16 -5.89
N PRO A 296 -18.81 2.07 -5.56
CA PRO A 296 -19.79 3.01 -6.05
C PRO A 296 -19.40 4.45 -5.67
N ALA A 297 -19.55 5.40 -6.59
CA ALA A 297 -19.33 6.81 -6.25
C ALA A 297 -20.36 7.24 -5.20
N GLY A 298 -19.90 7.95 -4.16
CA GLY A 298 -20.80 8.48 -3.13
C GLY A 298 -21.75 9.54 -3.69
N LEU A 299 -22.89 9.76 -3.03
CA LEU A 299 -23.91 10.75 -3.46
C LEU A 299 -23.32 12.17 -3.64
N PHE A 300 -22.31 12.51 -2.83
CA PHE A 300 -21.62 13.80 -2.83
C PHE A 300 -20.26 13.76 -3.54
N TYR A 301 -20.09 12.89 -4.54
CA TYR A 301 -18.80 12.73 -5.24
C TYR A 301 -18.25 14.05 -5.80
N ARG A 302 -19.12 14.97 -6.22
CA ARG A 302 -18.74 16.27 -6.80
C ARG A 302 -18.08 17.20 -5.78
N ASP A 303 -18.50 17.13 -4.52
CA ASP A 303 -17.95 17.99 -3.45
C ASP A 303 -16.46 17.75 -3.23
N ARG A 304 -15.97 16.55 -3.57
CA ARG A 304 -14.55 16.21 -3.51
C ARG A 304 -13.70 17.11 -4.39
N PHE A 305 -14.16 17.53 -5.57
CA PHE A 305 -13.30 18.20 -6.56
C PHE A 305 -13.85 19.49 -7.15
N GLN A 306 -15.10 19.88 -6.88
CA GLN A 306 -15.69 21.07 -7.51
C GLN A 306 -14.88 22.35 -7.29
N HIS A 307 -14.29 22.50 -6.09
CA HIS A 307 -13.44 23.63 -5.73
C HIS A 307 -12.13 23.71 -6.54
N LEU A 308 -11.81 22.66 -7.32
CA LEU A 308 -10.64 22.57 -8.19
C LEU A 308 -10.98 22.78 -9.67
N LEU A 309 -12.26 22.85 -10.06
CA LEU A 309 -12.67 22.98 -11.46
C LEU A 309 -12.42 24.37 -12.05
N GLU A 310 -12.46 25.42 -11.21
CA GLU A 310 -12.53 26.83 -11.62
C GLU A 310 -11.22 27.61 -11.38
N ARG A 311 -10.09 26.92 -11.23
CA ARG A 311 -8.76 27.53 -11.06
C ARG A 311 -7.76 26.96 -12.06
#